data_AF-A0A419NEL4-F1
#
_entry.id   AF-A0A419NEL4-F1
#
_cell.length_a   1.000
_cell.length_b   1.000
_cell.length_c   1.000
_cell.angle_alpha   90.00
_cell.angle_beta   90.00
_cell.angle_gamma   90.00
#
_symmetry.space_group_name_H-M   'P 1'
#
loop_
_entity.id
_entity.type
_entity.pdbx_description
1 polymer ?
#
loop_
_entity_poly.entity_id
_entity_poly.type
_entity_poly.pdbx_seq_one_letter_code
_entity_poly.pdbx_strand_id
1 'polypeptide(L)'
;MKDYSAMSDDEIAMEIFLLNLCESARKLAISRGMNHHDVLRGGGEWSKYDPCNNPADAWPIIMANHIGIMPFKSGAATAWPTSIGLLSNFHVKHENPLRAAMICYLMMKDAGKCYG
;
A
#
# COMPACT_ATOMS: atom_id res chain seq x y z
N MET A 1 15.94 -1.82 -4.97
CA MET A 1 14.55 -1.52 -4.58
C MET A 1 13.67 -2.52 -5.31
N LYS A 2 12.76 -3.19 -4.60
CA LYS A 2 11.83 -4.17 -5.19
C LYS A 2 10.90 -3.47 -6.18
N ASP A 3 10.64 -4.09 -7.34
CA ASP A 3 9.66 -3.56 -8.29
C ASP A 3 8.25 -4.01 -7.91
N TYR A 4 7.56 -3.16 -7.15
CA TYR A 4 6.18 -3.40 -6.72
C TYR A 4 5.16 -3.24 -7.85
N SER A 5 5.53 -2.60 -8.97
CA SER A 5 4.59 -2.37 -10.08
C SER A 5 4.27 -3.66 -10.84
N ALA A 6 5.20 -4.61 -10.85
CA ALA A 6 5.05 -5.94 -11.45
C ALA A 6 4.25 -6.93 -10.59
N MET A 7 3.95 -6.58 -9.33
CA MET A 7 3.20 -7.44 -8.41
C MET A 7 1.69 -7.33 -8.65
N SER A 8 0.97 -8.43 -8.42
CA SER A 8 -0.49 -8.44 -8.38
C SER A 8 -1.01 -7.67 -7.17
N ASP A 9 -2.28 -7.25 -7.24
CA ASP A 9 -2.94 -6.54 -6.13
C ASP A 9 -2.97 -7.38 -4.84
N ASP A 10 -3.09 -8.70 -4.95
CA ASP A 10 -3.09 -9.63 -3.82
C ASP A 10 -1.73 -9.70 -3.14
N GLU A 11 -0.66 -9.71 -3.93
CA GLU A 11 0.70 -9.68 -3.40
C GLU A 11 1.00 -8.31 -2.76
N ILE A 12 0.55 -7.20 -3.35
CA ILE A 12 0.67 -5.86 -2.77
C ILE A 12 -0.11 -5.78 -1.45
N ALA A 13 -1.37 -6.25 -1.42
CA ALA A 13 -2.20 -6.28 -0.23
C ALA A 13 -1.56 -7.10 0.90
N MET A 14 -0.96 -8.24 0.56
CA MET A 14 -0.24 -9.08 1.50
C MET A 14 1.01 -8.39 2.08
N GLU A 15 1.82 -7.75 1.24
CA GLU A 15 2.99 -6.99 1.70
C GLU A 15 2.58 -5.88 2.67
N ILE A 16 1.55 -5.12 2.33
CA ILE A 16 1.02 -4.05 3.17
C ILE A 16 0.48 -4.59 4.49
N PHE A 17 -0.28 -5.67 4.44
CA PHE A 17 -0.79 -6.35 5.63
C PHE A 17 0.36 -6.75 6.57
N LEU A 18 1.37 -7.44 6.05
CA LEU A 18 2.53 -7.87 6.84
C LEU A 18 3.36 -6.70 7.39
N LEU A 19 3.50 -5.61 6.65
CA LEU A 19 4.25 -4.42 7.10
C LEU A 19 3.57 -3.68 8.24
N ASN A 20 2.23 -3.76 8.33
CA ASN A 20 1.46 -3.10 9.38
C ASN A 20 1.33 -3.94 10.66
N LEU A 21 1.85 -5.17 10.68
CA LEU A 21 1.94 -6.00 11.88
C LEU A 21 3.20 -5.67 12.71
N CYS A 22 3.11 -5.83 14.03
CA CYS A 22 4.31 -5.83 14.87
C CYS A 22 5.22 -7.02 14.52
N GLU A 23 6.52 -6.93 14.81
CA GLU A 23 7.49 -7.93 14.36
C GLU A 23 7.13 -9.37 14.76
N SER A 24 6.68 -9.56 16.01
CA SER A 24 6.23 -10.87 16.51
C SER A 24 5.01 -11.39 15.77
N ALA A 25 4.01 -10.55 15.53
CA ALA A 25 2.81 -10.93 14.78
C ALA A 25 3.13 -11.21 13.30
N ARG A 26 4.04 -10.44 12.70
CA ARG A 26 4.52 -10.66 11.33
C ARG A 26 5.24 -12.01 11.18
N LYS A 27 6.17 -12.33 12.09
CA LYS A 27 6.86 -13.64 12.10
C LYS A 27 5.85 -14.79 12.22
N LEU A 28 4.85 -14.62 13.07
CA LEU A 28 3.79 -15.60 13.26
C LEU A 28 2.89 -15.75 12.03
N ALA A 29 2.53 -14.63 11.38
CA ALA A 29 1.72 -14.64 10.17
C ALA A 29 2.44 -15.37 9.03
N ILE A 30 3.75 -15.13 8.86
CA ILE A 30 4.58 -15.81 7.86
C ILE A 30 4.68 -17.31 8.17
N SER A 31 4.98 -17.69 9.42
CA SER A 31 5.16 -19.11 9.78
C SER A 31 3.88 -19.93 9.67
N ARG A 32 2.72 -19.29 9.84
CA ARG A 32 1.40 -19.93 9.74
C ARG A 32 0.75 -19.80 8.36
N GLY A 33 1.35 -19.07 7.42
CA GLY A 33 0.74 -18.79 6.13
C GLY A 33 -0.58 -18.03 6.25
N MET A 34 -0.70 -17.12 7.23
CA MET A 34 -1.89 -16.28 7.38
C MET A 34 -2.03 -15.35 6.18
N ASN A 35 -3.25 -15.13 5.72
CA ASN A 35 -3.54 -14.26 4.59
C ASN A 35 -4.36 -13.03 5.01
N HIS A 36 -4.37 -12.03 4.13
CA HIS A 36 -5.13 -10.79 4.29
C HIS A 36 -6.65 -10.94 4.02
N HIS A 37 -7.12 -12.17 3.73
CA HIS A 37 -8.51 -12.46 3.36
C HIS A 37 -9.51 -12.36 4.51
N ASP A 38 -9.03 -12.35 5.76
CA ASP A 38 -9.85 -12.41 6.96
C ASP A 38 -9.79 -11.10 7.74
N VAL A 39 -10.36 -10.01 7.19
CA VAL A 39 -10.59 -8.77 7.96
C VAL A 39 -12.04 -8.71 8.40
N LEU A 40 -12.24 -8.67 9.72
CA LEU A 40 -13.54 -8.52 10.38
C LEU A 40 -13.96 -7.05 10.29
N ARG A 41 -15.01 -6.75 9.50
CA ARG A 41 -15.56 -5.40 9.35
C ARG A 41 -16.69 -5.14 10.34
N GLY A 42 -17.05 -3.86 10.47
CA GLY A 42 -18.21 -3.46 11.27
C GLY A 42 -19.46 -4.19 10.79
N GLY A 43 -20.18 -4.83 11.71
CA GLY A 43 -21.33 -5.69 11.40
C GLY A 43 -21.05 -7.20 11.49
N GLY A 44 -19.81 -7.61 11.76
CA GLY A 44 -19.46 -9.02 11.95
C GLY A 44 -19.14 -9.78 10.66
N GLU A 45 -19.06 -9.09 9.53
CA GLU A 45 -18.75 -9.67 8.24
C GLU A 45 -17.24 -9.79 8.03
N TRP A 46 -16.80 -10.95 7.57
CA TRP A 46 -15.43 -11.20 7.14
C TRP A 46 -15.29 -10.86 5.66
N SER A 47 -14.24 -10.12 5.33
CA SER A 47 -13.96 -9.77 3.93
C SER A 47 -12.47 -9.59 3.70
N LYS A 48 -12.10 -9.70 2.43
CA LYS A 48 -10.73 -9.50 1.98
C LYS A 48 -10.29 -8.06 2.21
N TYR A 49 -9.08 -7.90 2.74
CA TYR A 49 -8.38 -6.62 2.75
C TYR A 49 -7.91 -6.29 1.34
N ASP A 50 -8.44 -5.22 0.73
CA ASP A 50 -8.15 -4.88 -0.65
C ASP A 50 -7.75 -3.40 -0.78
N PRO A 51 -6.57 -3.02 -0.28
CA PRO A 51 -6.13 -1.62 -0.31
C PRO A 51 -5.85 -1.11 -1.73
N CYS A 52 -5.74 -2.00 -2.73
CA CYS A 52 -5.58 -1.59 -4.12
C CYS A 52 -6.92 -1.17 -4.74
N ASN A 53 -8.07 -1.68 -4.28
CA ASN A 53 -9.36 -1.43 -4.91
C ASN A 53 -10.45 -0.91 -3.97
N ASN A 54 -10.24 -0.92 -2.65
CA ASN A 54 -11.18 -0.45 -1.64
C ASN A 54 -10.67 0.83 -0.93
N PRO A 55 -11.34 1.98 -1.10
CA PRO A 55 -10.98 3.22 -0.41
C PRO A 55 -10.95 3.10 1.12
N ALA A 56 -11.83 2.30 1.72
CA ALA A 56 -11.87 2.14 3.18
C ALA A 56 -10.60 1.47 3.73
N ASP A 57 -9.98 0.59 2.94
CA ASP A 57 -8.73 -0.08 3.27
C ASP A 57 -7.51 0.79 2.96
N ALA A 58 -7.57 1.56 1.87
CA ALA A 58 -6.49 2.39 1.37
C ALA A 58 -6.35 3.74 2.11
N TRP A 59 -7.47 4.39 2.41
CA TRP A 59 -7.50 5.76 2.90
C TRP A 59 -6.73 5.98 4.22
N PRO A 60 -6.84 5.08 5.22
CA PRO A 60 -6.04 5.20 6.43
C PRO A 60 -4.53 5.22 6.16
N ILE A 61 -4.05 4.45 5.18
CA ILE A 61 -2.63 4.41 4.79
C ILE A 61 -2.23 5.73 4.12
N ILE A 62 -3.04 6.18 3.16
CA ILE A 62 -2.81 7.43 2.40
C ILE A 62 -2.67 8.62 3.35
N MET A 63 -3.62 8.77 4.27
CA MET A 63 -3.64 9.86 5.25
C MET A 63 -2.47 9.77 6.24
N ALA A 64 -2.25 8.61 6.85
CA ALA A 64 -1.20 8.45 7.87
C ALA A 64 0.22 8.64 7.33
N ASN A 65 0.44 8.39 6.03
CA ASN A 65 1.76 8.50 5.40
C ASN A 65 1.89 9.73 4.49
N HIS A 66 0.90 10.63 4.49
CA HIS A 66 0.89 11.86 3.67
C HIS A 66 1.20 11.58 2.19
N ILE A 67 0.43 10.68 1.58
CA ILE A 67 0.55 10.36 0.16
C ILE A 67 -0.41 11.24 -0.64
N GLY A 68 0.14 12.05 -1.54
CA GLY A 68 -0.66 12.81 -2.51
C GLY A 68 -1.05 11.91 -3.67
N ILE A 69 -2.28 12.08 -4.17
CA ILE A 69 -2.79 11.41 -5.37
C ILE A 69 -3.36 12.48 -6.30
N MET A 70 -2.86 12.55 -7.53
CA MET A 70 -3.33 13.47 -8.57
C MET A 70 -3.86 12.68 -9.76
N PRO A 71 -5.16 12.75 -10.06
CA PRO A 71 -5.68 12.22 -11.31
C PRO A 71 -5.23 13.10 -12.48
N PHE A 72 -4.79 12.47 -13.58
CA PHE A 72 -4.50 13.17 -14.83
C PHE A 72 -5.59 12.87 -15.85
N LYS A 73 -6.03 13.89 -16.60
CA LYS A 73 -6.97 13.72 -17.73
C LYS A 73 -6.46 12.73 -18.78
N SER A 74 -5.14 12.56 -18.89
CA SER A 74 -4.49 11.68 -19.86
C SER A 74 -4.45 10.19 -19.45
N GLY A 75 -5.09 9.81 -18.33
CA GLY A 75 -5.29 8.41 -17.95
C GLY A 75 -4.73 8.06 -16.58
N ALA A 76 -3.41 7.92 -16.46
CA ALA A 76 -2.79 7.44 -15.23
C ALA A 76 -2.76 8.50 -14.12
N ALA A 77 -3.30 8.17 -12.95
CA ALA A 77 -3.09 8.93 -11.74
C ALA A 77 -1.62 8.84 -11.31
N THR A 78 -1.12 9.88 -10.66
CA THR A 78 0.22 9.87 -10.05
C THR A 78 0.08 9.95 -8.54
N ALA A 79 0.82 9.11 -7.81
CA ALA A 79 0.95 9.15 -6.36
C ALA A 79 2.38 9.48 -5.94
N TRP A 80 2.54 10.24 -4.85
CA TRP A 80 3.85 10.63 -4.31
C TRP A 80 3.79 10.92 -2.80
N PRO A 81 4.91 10.83 -2.06
CA PRO A 81 4.99 11.32 -0.69
C PRO A 81 5.03 12.85 -0.68
N THR A 82 4.11 13.51 0.01
CA THR A 82 4.07 14.99 -0.01
C THR A 82 5.29 15.63 0.63
N SER A 83 6.00 14.91 1.52
CA SER A 83 7.21 15.37 2.20
C SER A 83 8.41 15.61 1.26
N ILE A 84 8.44 14.96 0.10
CA ILE A 84 9.53 15.08 -0.89
C ILE A 84 9.08 15.92 -2.10
N GLY A 85 7.79 16.20 -2.22
CA GLY A 85 7.21 17.03 -3.27
C GLY A 85 7.12 16.34 -4.65
N LEU A 86 6.37 16.98 -5.55
CA LEU A 86 6.01 16.43 -6.87
C LEU A 86 7.20 16.36 -7.87
N LEU A 87 8.25 17.14 -7.64
CA LEU A 87 9.42 17.22 -8.52
C LEU A 87 10.45 16.11 -8.25
N SER A 88 10.20 15.26 -7.26
CA SER A 88 11.06 14.13 -6.98
C SER A 88 10.83 12.99 -7.98
N ASN A 89 11.87 12.17 -8.21
CA ASN A 89 11.73 10.91 -8.93
C ASN A 89 10.94 9.86 -8.11
N PHE A 90 10.48 10.22 -6.91
CA PHE A 90 9.68 9.38 -6.05
C PHE A 90 8.19 9.60 -6.34
N HIS A 91 7.75 9.09 -7.49
CA HIS A 91 6.35 9.09 -7.87
C HIS A 91 5.97 7.81 -8.60
N VAL A 92 4.72 7.41 -8.46
CA VAL A 92 4.17 6.19 -9.06
C VAL A 92 3.01 6.57 -9.95
N LYS A 93 2.99 6.05 -11.18
CA LYS A 93 1.88 6.25 -12.12
C LYS A 93 1.10 4.96 -12.30
N HIS A 94 -0.22 5.04 -12.21
CA HIS A 94 -1.09 3.91 -12.47
C HIS A 94 -2.51 4.38 -12.83
N GLU A 95 -3.24 3.61 -13.65
CA GLU A 95 -4.63 3.91 -14.01
C GLU A 95 -5.56 3.85 -12.77
N ASN A 96 -5.32 2.88 -11.90
CA ASN A 96 -5.94 2.82 -10.58
C ASN A 96 -5.17 3.70 -9.57
N PRO A 97 -5.77 4.79 -9.06
CA PRO A 97 -5.12 5.71 -8.11
C PRO A 97 -4.81 5.09 -6.74
N LEU A 98 -5.64 4.17 -6.26
CA LEU A 98 -5.40 3.49 -4.97
C LEU A 98 -4.19 2.57 -5.09
N ARG A 99 -4.10 1.81 -6.19
CA ARG A 99 -2.93 0.99 -6.49
C ARG A 99 -1.65 1.83 -6.60
N ALA A 100 -1.69 2.98 -7.26
CA ALA A 100 -0.55 3.90 -7.31
C ALA A 100 -0.09 4.32 -5.90
N ALA A 101 -1.04 4.64 -5.02
CA ALA A 101 -0.75 5.03 -3.64
C ALA A 101 -0.16 3.88 -2.81
N MET A 102 -0.64 2.66 -2.99
CA MET A 102 -0.14 1.48 -2.29
C MET A 102 1.30 1.12 -2.70
N ILE A 103 1.61 1.21 -4.00
CA ILE A 103 2.99 1.05 -4.49
C ILE A 103 3.89 2.16 -3.92
N CYS A 104 3.42 3.41 -3.92
CA CYS A 104 4.15 4.54 -3.35
C CYS A 104 4.47 4.30 -1.86
N TYR A 105 3.49 3.82 -1.09
CA TYR A 105 3.66 3.45 0.31
C TYR A 105 4.75 2.39 0.51
N LEU A 106 4.71 1.31 -0.28
CA LEU A 106 5.70 0.23 -0.19
C LEU A 106 7.12 0.73 -0.52
N MET A 107 7.27 1.53 -1.57
CA MET A 107 8.54 2.17 -1.89
C MET A 107 9.05 3.04 -0.73
N MET A 108 8.17 3.77 -0.03
CA MET A 108 8.57 4.64 1.08
C MET A 108 9.12 3.83 2.24
N LYS A 109 8.46 2.70 2.55
CA LYS A 109 8.90 1.79 3.61
C LYS A 109 10.18 1.06 3.25
N ASP A 110 10.40 0.71 1.98
CA ASP A 110 11.65 0.09 1.52
C ASP A 110 12.82 1.10 1.61
N ALA A 111 12.63 2.33 1.13
CA ALA A 111 13.64 3.38 1.21
C ALA A 111 14.03 3.72 2.65
N GLY A 112 13.07 3.76 3.58
CA GLY A 112 13.35 3.99 5.01
C GLY A 112 14.16 2.87 5.68
N LYS A 113 14.08 1.62 5.19
CA LYS A 113 14.87 0.49 5.70
C LYS A 113 16.33 0.54 5.28
N CYS A 114 16.69 1.30 4.25
CA CYS A 114 18.07 1.44 3.80
C CYS A 114 18.91 2.39 4.68
N TYR A 115 18.29 3.10 5.63
CA TYR A 115 18.95 4.04 6.54
C TYR A 115 18.85 3.63 8.03
N GLY A 116 18.40 2.40 8.31
CA GLY A 116 18.21 1.85 9.66
C GLY A 116 19.15 0.72 10.00
#